data_AF-A0A1V5PXA1-F1
#
_entry.id   AF-A0A1V5PXA1-F1
#
_cell.length_a   1.000
_cell.length_b   1.000
_cell.length_c   1.000
_cell.angle_alpha   90.00
_cell.angle_beta   90.00
_cell.angle_gamma   90.00
#
_symmetry.space_group_name_H-M   'P 1'
#
loop_
_entity.id
_entity.type
_entity.pdbx_description
1 polymer ?
#
loop_
_entity_poly.entity_id
_entity_poly.type
_entity_poly.pdbx_seq_one_letter_code
_entity_poly.pdbx_strand_id
1 'polypeptide(L)'
;MIQLITWNDYGEDTTIEPTEEYGYRYLEVVQETRRATDPEPFPYTPDDLRLPLLLFQLRKAHVGDGAVNTELDTAVTALLSGDAAAARAILEGYAAP
;
A
#
# COMPACT_ATOMS: atom_id res chain seq x y z
N MET A 1 14.67 7.29 -17.08
CA MET A 1 15.13 8.18 -16.00
C MET A 1 14.47 7.68 -14.73
N ILE A 2 15.23 7.19 -13.76
CA ILE A 2 14.72 6.77 -12.45
C ILE A 2 15.12 7.89 -11.49
N GLN A 3 14.16 8.68 -11.00
CA GLN A 3 14.43 9.57 -9.88
C GLN A 3 14.24 8.79 -8.58
N LEU A 4 15.26 8.85 -7.73
CA LEU A 4 15.14 8.50 -6.33
C LEU A 4 14.61 9.73 -5.63
N ILE A 5 13.58 9.55 -4.79
CA ILE A 5 13.05 10.59 -3.91
C ILE A 5 14.23 11.11 -3.09
N THR A 6 14.54 12.40 -3.22
CA THR A 6 15.69 13.01 -2.56
C THR A 6 15.25 13.65 -1.25
N TRP A 7 16.19 13.93 -0.35
CA TRP A 7 15.93 14.75 0.84
C TRP A 7 15.33 16.13 0.52
N ASN A 8 15.51 16.62 -0.72
CA ASN A 8 14.89 17.87 -1.18
C ASN A 8 13.36 17.74 -1.25
N ASP A 9 12.84 16.61 -1.75
CA ASP A 9 11.40 16.36 -1.88
C ASP A 9 10.70 16.19 -0.51
N TYR A 10 11.45 15.78 0.52
CA TYR A 10 10.95 15.74 1.90
C TYR A 10 10.94 17.14 2.55
N GLY A 11 12.01 17.92 2.37
CA GLY A 11 12.13 19.27 2.94
C GLY A 11 11.27 20.33 2.25
N GLU A 12 10.87 20.11 1.00
CA GLU A 12 9.96 20.97 0.25
C GLU A 12 8.47 20.65 0.50
N ASP A 13 8.17 19.70 1.39
CA ASP A 13 6.79 19.32 1.76
C ASP A 13 5.98 18.77 0.56
N THR A 14 6.68 18.25 -0.46
CA THR A 14 6.09 17.63 -1.66
C THR A 14 5.83 16.13 -1.47
N THR A 15 5.95 15.63 -0.24
CA THR A 15 5.82 14.21 0.09
C THR A 15 4.39 13.86 0.52
N ILE A 16 3.74 12.97 -0.22
CA ILE A 16 2.46 12.34 0.14
C ILE A 16 2.71 10.84 0.31
N GLU A 17 3.39 10.48 1.38
CA GLU A 17 3.69 9.08 1.76
C GLU A 17 3.36 8.88 3.23
N PRO A 18 3.13 7.64 3.70
CA PRO A 18 2.97 7.43 5.12
C PRO A 18 4.29 7.74 5.84
N THR A 19 4.28 8.72 6.73
CA THR A 19 5.44 9.11 7.56
C THR A 19 5.22 8.70 9.02
N GLU A 20 6.27 8.72 9.84
CA GLU A 20 6.13 8.51 11.28
C GLU A 20 5.26 9.59 11.94
N GLU A 21 5.36 10.84 11.47
CA GLU A 21 4.67 11.99 12.05
C GLU A 21 3.19 12.06 11.66
N TYR A 22 2.86 11.73 10.41
CA TYR A 22 1.52 11.94 9.85
C TYR A 22 0.77 10.65 9.54
N GLY A 23 1.44 9.50 9.58
CA GLY A 23 0.86 8.23 9.17
C GLY A 23 0.20 8.35 7.80
N TYR A 24 -0.99 7.77 7.64
CA TYR A 24 -1.72 7.77 6.38
C TYR A 24 -2.55 9.02 6.12
N ARG A 25 -2.55 10.02 7.02
CA ARG A 25 -3.48 11.15 7.01
C ARG A 25 -3.60 11.82 5.63
N TYR A 26 -2.49 12.19 5.00
CA TYR A 26 -2.53 12.91 3.73
C TYR A 26 -2.95 12.01 2.56
N LEU A 27 -2.65 10.72 2.60
CA LEU A 27 -3.15 9.76 1.61
C LEU A 27 -4.66 9.56 1.75
N GLU A 28 -5.19 9.49 2.97
CA GLU A 28 -6.62 9.41 3.24
C GLU A 28 -7.35 10.67 2.72
N VAL A 29 -6.79 11.86 2.95
CA VAL A 29 -7.31 13.13 2.40
C VAL A 29 -7.33 13.11 0.87
N VAL A 30 -6.31 12.56 0.21
CA VAL A 30 -6.29 12.40 -1.25
C VAL A 30 -7.45 11.49 -1.70
N GLN A 31 -7.63 10.33 -1.05
CA GLN A 31 -8.72 9.43 -1.39
C GLN A 31 -10.11 10.07 -1.18
N GLU A 32 -10.30 10.81 -0.08
CA GLU A 32 -11.54 11.55 0.20
C GLU A 32 -11.81 12.63 -0.83
N THR A 33 -10.78 13.41 -1.17
CA THR A 33 -10.88 14.48 -2.18
C THR A 33 -11.30 13.87 -3.52
N ARG A 34 -10.63 12.80 -3.98
CA ARG A 34 -10.99 12.13 -5.23
C ARG A 34 -12.43 11.63 -5.23
N ARG A 35 -12.90 11.02 -4.14
CA ARG A 35 -14.31 10.60 -4.01
C ARG A 35 -15.30 11.77 -4.09
N ALA A 36 -14.90 12.96 -3.65
CA ALA A 36 -15.75 14.15 -3.67
C ALA A 36 -15.71 14.90 -5.02
N THR A 37 -14.61 14.81 -5.77
CA THR A 37 -14.38 15.62 -6.98
C THR A 37 -14.49 14.85 -8.29
N ASP A 38 -14.15 13.57 -8.30
CA ASP A 38 -14.06 12.80 -9.53
C ASP A 38 -15.47 12.31 -9.95
N PRO A 39 -15.80 12.31 -11.26
CA PRO A 39 -17.07 11.80 -11.73
C PRO A 39 -17.16 10.27 -11.64
N GLU A 40 -16.02 9.58 -11.77
CA GLU A 40 -15.94 8.13 -11.58
C GLU A 40 -15.79 7.76 -10.09
N PRO A 41 -16.46 6.69 -9.62
CA PRO A 41 -16.25 6.19 -8.27
C PRO A 41 -14.79 5.79 -8.04
N PHE A 42 -14.23 6.24 -6.92
CA PHE A 42 -12.90 5.83 -6.47
C PHE A 42 -13.03 4.61 -5.54
N PRO A 43 -12.64 3.39 -5.97
CA PRO A 43 -13.01 2.15 -5.29
C PRO A 43 -12.12 1.79 -4.10
N TYR A 44 -11.02 2.53 -3.88
CA TYR A 44 -10.07 2.26 -2.82
C TYR A 44 -10.45 2.94 -1.52
N THR A 45 -10.13 2.27 -0.42
CA THR A 45 -10.44 2.63 0.96
C THR A 45 -9.15 2.97 1.73
N PRO A 46 -9.26 3.62 2.90
CA PRO A 46 -8.10 3.83 3.77
C PRO A 46 -7.39 2.52 4.16
N ASP A 47 -8.13 1.42 4.30
CA ASP A 47 -7.55 0.11 4.65
C ASP A 47 -6.63 -0.45 3.56
N ASP A 48 -6.88 -0.09 2.30
CA ASP A 48 -6.02 -0.49 1.18
C ASP A 48 -4.62 0.11 1.28
N LEU A 49 -4.48 1.28 1.92
CA LEU A 49 -3.18 1.94 2.11
C LEU A 49 -2.24 1.13 3.04
N ARG A 50 -2.78 0.20 3.83
CA ARG A 50 -2.03 -0.63 4.78
C ARG A 50 -1.42 -1.87 4.13
N LEU A 51 -1.95 -2.29 2.97
CA LEU A 51 -1.56 -3.54 2.30
C LEU A 51 -0.07 -3.61 1.93
N PRO A 52 0.59 -2.54 1.41
CA PRO A 52 2.02 -2.60 1.09
C PRO A 52 2.90 -2.84 2.31
N LEU A 53 2.59 -2.19 3.44
CA LEU A 53 3.33 -2.38 4.68
C LEU A 53 3.10 -3.77 5.27
N LEU A 54 1.85 -4.26 5.24
CA LEU A 54 1.52 -5.63 5.65
C LEU A 54 2.29 -6.66 4.82
N LEU A 55 2.29 -6.53 3.49
CA LEU A 55 3.07 -7.38 2.58
C LEU A 55 4.55 -7.41 2.97
N PHE A 56 5.16 -6.24 3.20
CA PHE A 56 6.56 -6.15 3.62
C PHE A 56 6.82 -6.88 4.95
N GLN A 57 5.95 -6.71 5.94
CA GLN A 57 6.06 -7.38 7.23
C GLN A 57 5.93 -8.90 7.09
N LEU A 58 4.99 -9.38 6.27
CA LEU A 58 4.82 -10.81 5.99
C LEU A 58 6.03 -11.40 5.28
N ARG A 59 6.59 -10.71 4.28
CA ARG A 59 7.84 -11.12 3.62
C ARG A 59 9.00 -11.26 4.61
N LYS A 60 9.11 -10.34 5.56
CA LYS A 60 10.11 -10.42 6.64
C LYS A 60 9.86 -11.55 7.62
N ALA A 61 8.60 -11.86 7.93
CA ALA A 61 8.26 -12.94 8.85
C ALA A 61 8.48 -14.33 8.23
N HIS A 62 8.29 -14.46 6.91
CA HIS A 62 8.38 -15.72 6.17
C HIS A 62 9.66 -15.82 5.32
N VAL A 63 10.79 -15.26 5.79
CA VAL A 63 12.07 -15.37 5.08
C VAL A 63 12.44 -16.85 4.92
N GLY A 64 12.70 -17.26 3.67
CA GLY A 64 13.09 -18.64 3.33
C GLY A 64 11.93 -19.61 3.11
N ASP A 65 10.68 -19.20 3.38
CA ASP A 65 9.50 -20.01 3.07
C ASP A 65 9.03 -19.75 1.63
N GLY A 66 9.51 -20.57 0.69
CA GLY A 66 9.21 -20.41 -0.74
C GLY A 66 7.71 -20.54 -1.08
N ALA A 67 6.97 -21.34 -0.32
CA ALA A 67 5.54 -21.54 -0.57
C ALA A 67 4.74 -20.27 -0.21
N VAL A 68 4.95 -19.74 1.00
CA VAL A 68 4.29 -18.49 1.43
C VAL A 68 4.71 -17.32 0.54
N ASN A 69 6.00 -17.22 0.19
CA ASN A 69 6.48 -16.13 -0.66
C ASN A 69 5.88 -16.14 -2.07
N THR A 70 5.57 -17.32 -2.62
CA THR A 70 4.87 -17.46 -3.90
C THR A 70 3.44 -16.93 -3.83
N GLU A 71 2.72 -17.22 -2.74
CA GLU A 71 1.36 -16.65 -2.53
C GLU A 71 1.41 -15.13 -2.34
N LEU A 72 2.42 -14.62 -1.62
CA LEU A 72 2.66 -13.19 -1.52
C LEU A 72 3.00 -12.54 -2.87
N ASP A 73 3.60 -13.26 -3.83
CA ASP A 73 3.83 -12.74 -5.19
C ASP A 73 2.51 -12.58 -5.96
N THR A 74 1.54 -13.48 -5.72
CA THR A 74 0.17 -13.33 -6.24
C THR A 74 -0.50 -12.08 -5.66
N ALA A 75 -0.32 -11.81 -4.36
CA ALA A 75 -0.83 -10.58 -3.75
C ALA A 75 -0.21 -9.32 -4.37
N VAL A 76 1.10 -9.33 -4.66
CA VAL A 76 1.78 -8.23 -5.40
C VAL A 76 1.15 -8.02 -6.76
N THR A 77 0.94 -9.11 -7.51
CA THR A 77 0.32 -9.04 -8.84
C THR A 77 -1.07 -8.41 -8.77
N ALA A 78 -1.88 -8.79 -7.79
CA ALA A 78 -3.21 -8.21 -7.56
C ALA A 78 -3.14 -6.71 -7.20
N LEU A 79 -2.20 -6.29 -6.34
CA LEU A 79 -1.99 -4.87 -6.03
C LEU A 79 -1.64 -4.06 -7.27
N LEU A 80 -0.72 -4.57 -8.11
CA LEU A 80 -0.29 -3.90 -9.35
C LEU A 80 -1.39 -3.82 -10.41
N SER A 81 -2.36 -4.75 -10.39
CA SER A 81 -3.54 -4.70 -11.26
C SER A 81 -4.69 -3.86 -10.68
N GLY A 82 -4.53 -3.29 -9.48
CA GLY A 82 -5.57 -2.53 -8.79
C GLY A 82 -6.64 -3.38 -8.09
N ASP A 83 -6.43 -4.70 -7.97
CA ASP A 83 -7.34 -5.60 -7.26
C ASP A 83 -6.97 -5.67 -5.77
N ALA A 84 -7.29 -4.60 -5.05
CA ALA A 84 -6.99 -4.49 -3.63
C ALA A 84 -7.76 -5.51 -2.78
N ALA A 85 -8.92 -5.98 -3.24
CA ALA A 85 -9.72 -6.98 -2.53
C ALA A 85 -9.06 -8.36 -2.57
N ALA A 86 -8.59 -8.81 -3.75
CA ALA A 86 -7.86 -10.06 -3.87
C ALA A 86 -6.54 -10.02 -3.10
N ALA A 87 -5.80 -8.91 -3.20
CA ALA A 87 -4.58 -8.71 -2.42
C ALA A 87 -4.85 -8.82 -0.90
N ARG A 88 -5.86 -8.11 -0.39
CA ARG A 88 -6.23 -8.16 1.02
C ARG A 88 -6.55 -9.57 1.49
N ALA A 89 -7.35 -10.32 0.73
CA ALA A 89 -7.73 -11.68 1.09
C ALA A 89 -6.51 -12.61 1.24
N ILE A 90 -5.50 -12.47 0.38
CA ILE A 90 -4.26 -13.24 0.49
C ILE A 90 -3.47 -12.78 1.72
N LEU A 91 -3.24 -11.47 1.87
CA LEU A 91 -2.38 -10.93 2.92
C LEU A 91 -2.95 -11.19 4.33
N GLU A 92 -4.24 -10.99 4.53
CA GLU A 92 -4.91 -11.26 5.81
C GLU A 92 -4.93 -12.75 6.16
N GLY A 93 -4.90 -13.64 5.17
CA GLY A 93 -4.78 -15.09 5.39
C GLY A 93 -3.46 -15.51 6.06
N TYR A 94 -2.43 -14.67 5.98
CA TYR A 94 -1.13 -14.87 6.63
C TYR A 94 -0.89 -13.94 7.82
N ALA A 95 -1.78 -12.98 8.07
CA ALA A 95 -1.69 -12.14 9.25
C ALA A 95 -1.95 -13.00 10.50
N ALA A 96 -1.13 -12.80 11.55
CA ALA A 96 -1.38 -13.46 12.83
C ALA A 96 -2.74 -13.03 13.40
N PRO A 97 -3.49 -13.92 14.07
CA PRO A 97 -4.73 -13.57 14.76
C PRO A 97 -4.51 -12.57 15.91
#